data_AF-A0A6B2VLW4-F1
#
_entry.id   AF-A0A6B2VLW4-F1
#
_cell.length_a   1.000
_cell.length_b   1.000
_cell.length_c   1.000
_cell.angle_alpha   90.00
_cell.angle_beta   90.00
_cell.angle_gamma   90.00
#
_symmetry.space_group_name_H-M   'P 1'
#
loop_
_entity.id
_entity.type
_entity.pdbx_description
1 polymer ?
#
loop_
_entity_poly.entity_id
_entity_poly.type
_entity_poly.pdbx_seq_one_letter_code
_entity_poly.pdbx_strand_id
1 'polypeptide(L)'
;TQAIRPDGTAVPVGGARLRALLTVLALRTGRTVPVRVLVDEVWGTDPPADATGALQALVGRLRRALGADAVASAEGGYRLTAAADDIDLHRFERLTGEGLAA
;
A
#
# COMPACT_ATOMS: atom_id res chain seq x y z
N THR A 1 -6.57 5.96 -4.86
CA THR A 1 -5.42 5.05 -4.97
C THR A 1 -5.65 4.08 -6.09
N GLN A 2 -4.78 4.15 -7.10
CA GLN A 2 -4.73 3.27 -8.26
C GLN A 2 -3.34 2.63 -8.33
N ALA A 3 -3.18 1.56 -9.09
CA ALA A 3 -1.90 0.96 -9.39
C ALA A 3 -1.79 0.75 -10.90
N ILE A 4 -0.59 0.92 -11.44
CA ILE A 4 -0.30 0.84 -12.87
C ILE A 4 0.90 -0.09 -13.02
N ARG A 5 0.85 -0.99 -14.02
CA ARG A 5 1.99 -1.85 -14.38
C ARG A 5 3.07 -1.04 -15.10
N PRO A 6 4.31 -1.56 -15.20
CA PRO A 6 5.38 -0.90 -15.95
C PRO A 6 5.03 -0.58 -17.42
N ASP A 7 4.11 -1.37 -18.02
CA ASP A 7 3.62 -1.15 -19.39
C ASP A 7 2.51 -0.08 -19.49
N GLY A 8 2.19 0.60 -18.39
CA GLY A 8 1.14 1.63 -18.33
C GLY A 8 -0.28 1.07 -18.16
N THR A 9 -0.47 -0.25 -18.11
CA THR A 9 -1.80 -0.83 -17.91
C THR A 9 -2.28 -0.67 -16.48
N ALA A 10 -3.54 -0.26 -16.30
CA ALA A 10 -4.13 -0.18 -14.97
C ALA A 10 -4.25 -1.57 -14.33
N VAL A 11 -3.94 -1.66 -13.04
CA VAL A 11 -4.21 -2.83 -12.21
C VAL A 11 -5.51 -2.60 -11.44
N PRO A 12 -6.53 -3.45 -11.61
CA PRO A 12 -7.76 -3.34 -10.83
C PRO A 12 -7.51 -3.61 -9.34
N VAL A 13 -7.51 -2.56 -8.53
CA VAL A 13 -7.52 -2.67 -7.05
C VAL A 13 -8.97 -2.55 -6.57
N GLY A 14 -9.65 -3.70 -6.56
CA GLY A 14 -11.08 -3.81 -6.27
C GLY A 14 -11.44 -3.63 -4.79
N GLY A 15 -12.42 -2.77 -4.52
CA GLY A 15 -13.02 -2.56 -3.20
C GLY A 15 -12.34 -1.48 -2.35
N ALA A 16 -13.13 -0.82 -1.50
CA ALA A 16 -12.68 0.29 -0.67
C ALA A 16 -11.54 -0.12 0.30
N ARG A 17 -11.69 -1.26 0.98
CA ARG A 17 -10.70 -1.77 1.95
C ARG A 17 -9.36 -2.15 1.31
N LEU A 18 -9.39 -2.71 0.10
CA LEU A 18 -8.15 -3.06 -0.61
C LEU A 18 -7.38 -1.80 -1.04
N ARG A 19 -8.11 -0.77 -1.51
CA ARG A 19 -7.53 0.53 -1.81
C ARG A 19 -7.02 1.23 -0.55
N ALA A 20 -7.75 1.18 0.56
CA ALA A 20 -7.30 1.73 1.84
C ALA A 20 -5.99 1.09 2.28
N LEU A 21 -5.90 -0.24 2.28
CA LEU A 21 -4.67 -0.97 2.61
C LEU A 21 -3.49 -0.54 1.74
N LEU A 22 -3.69 -0.49 0.41
CA LEU A 22 -2.64 -0.05 -0.51
C LEU A 22 -2.20 1.40 -0.21
N THR A 23 -3.14 2.28 0.11
CA THR A 23 -2.86 3.69 0.44
C THR A 23 -2.00 3.81 1.68
N VAL A 24 -2.38 3.13 2.76
CA VAL A 24 -1.69 3.18 4.05
C VAL A 24 -0.25 2.68 3.94
N LEU A 25 -0.03 1.64 3.13
CA LEU A 25 1.31 1.11 2.83
C LEU A 25 2.12 2.05 1.92
N ALA A 26 1.50 2.61 0.87
CA ALA A 26 2.16 3.53 -0.06
C ALA A 26 2.53 4.88 0.60
N LEU A 27 1.76 5.36 1.57
CA LEU A 27 2.12 6.55 2.35
C LEU A 27 3.29 6.30 3.32
N ARG A 28 3.68 5.04 3.53
CA ARG A 28 4.74 4.61 4.45
C ARG A 28 5.79 3.78 3.70
N THR A 29 6.15 4.23 2.50
CA THR A 29 7.09 3.57 1.58
C THR A 29 8.36 3.10 2.27
N GLY A 30 8.74 1.85 2.01
CA GLY A 30 9.95 1.24 2.57
C GLY A 30 9.89 0.90 4.07
N ARG A 31 8.78 1.18 4.77
CA ARG A 31 8.64 0.93 6.21
C ARG A 31 7.58 -0.15 6.49
N THR A 32 7.84 -0.96 7.51
CA THR A 32 6.84 -1.90 8.04
C THR A 32 5.76 -1.14 8.79
N VAL A 33 4.51 -1.34 8.37
CA VAL A 33 3.33 -0.82 9.07
C VAL A 33 2.77 -1.93 9.98
N PRO A 34 2.63 -1.69 11.29
CA PRO A 34 2.12 -2.69 12.22
C PRO A 34 0.68 -3.12 11.90
N VAL A 35 0.35 -4.39 12.16
CA VAL A 35 -1.01 -4.94 11.95
C VAL A 35 -2.08 -4.09 12.61
N ARG A 36 -1.89 -3.65 13.86
CA ARG A 36 -2.86 -2.80 14.57
C ARG A 36 -3.18 -1.52 13.81
N VAL A 37 -2.15 -0.84 13.29
CA VAL A 37 -2.31 0.41 12.53
C VAL A 37 -3.01 0.13 11.21
N LEU A 38 -2.65 -0.96 10.54
CA LEU A 38 -3.33 -1.36 9.30
C LEU A 38 -4.81 -1.69 9.53
N VAL A 39 -5.15 -2.30 10.66
CA VAL A 39 -6.54 -2.57 11.02
C VAL A 39 -7.30 -1.26 11.26
N ASP A 40 -6.75 -0.38 12.10
CA ASP A 40 -7.37 0.90 12.43
C ASP A 40 -7.60 1.76 11.18
N GLU A 41 -6.63 1.81 10.27
CA GLU A 41 -6.72 2.65 9.06
C GLU A 41 -7.65 2.05 7.98
N VAL A 42 -7.79 0.72 7.92
CA VAL A 42 -8.62 0.05 6.90
C VAL A 42 -10.08 -0.06 7.32
N TRP A 43 -10.37 -0.21 8.62
CA TRP A 43 -11.72 -0.42 9.14
C TRP A 43 -12.22 0.69 10.07
N GLY A 44 -11.35 1.56 10.57
CA GLY A 44 -11.74 2.59 11.52
C GLY A 44 -12.35 1.98 12.79
N THR A 45 -13.55 2.44 13.13
CA THR A 45 -14.25 2.03 14.36
C THR A 45 -15.00 0.71 14.26
N ASP A 46 -15.07 0.09 13.08
CA ASP A 46 -15.84 -1.15 12.84
C ASP A 46 -14.98 -2.27 12.21
N PRO A 47 -13.97 -2.78 12.95
CA PRO A 47 -13.18 -3.90 12.50
C PRO A 47 -13.98 -5.21 12.59
N PRO A 48 -13.73 -6.18 11.68
CA PRO A 48 -14.33 -7.50 11.78
C PRO A 48 -13.80 -8.24 13.01
N ALA A 49 -14.57 -9.20 13.52
CA ALA A 49 -14.19 -10.00 14.70
C ALA A 49 -12.81 -10.67 14.54
N ASP A 50 -12.49 -11.15 13.34
CA ASP A 50 -11.14 -11.60 12.97
C ASP A 50 -10.45 -10.58 12.05
N ALA A 51 -9.99 -9.48 12.63
CA ALA A 51 -9.29 -8.42 11.91
C ALA A 51 -7.96 -8.89 11.30
N THR A 52 -7.24 -9.78 11.98
CA THR A 52 -5.97 -10.31 11.48
C THR A 52 -6.18 -11.18 10.25
N GLY A 53 -7.12 -12.14 10.28
CA GLY A 53 -7.44 -12.97 9.12
C GLY A 53 -8.00 -12.14 7.96
N ALA A 54 -8.84 -11.15 8.25
CA ALA A 54 -9.34 -10.23 7.24
C ALA A 54 -8.21 -9.41 6.58
N LEU A 55 -7.23 -8.94 7.36
CA LEU A 55 -6.06 -8.22 6.85
C LEU A 55 -5.18 -9.13 5.98
N GLN A 56 -4.91 -10.36 6.43
CA GLN A 56 -4.16 -11.35 5.67
C GLN A 56 -4.85 -11.64 4.31
N ALA A 57 -6.17 -11.74 4.29
CA ALA A 57 -6.94 -11.92 3.06
C ALA A 57 -6.82 -10.72 2.10
N LEU A 58 -6.81 -9.48 2.62
CA LEU A 58 -6.57 -8.28 1.81
C LEU A 58 -5.13 -8.25 1.27
N VAL A 59 -4.12 -8.60 2.08
CA VAL A 59 -2.72 -8.70 1.64
C VAL A 59 -2.58 -9.75 0.52
N GLY A 60 -3.19 -10.92 0.68
CA GLY A 60 -3.20 -11.95 -0.36
C GLY A 60 -3.86 -11.50 -1.66
N ARG A 61 -4.91 -10.67 -1.58
CA ARG A 61 -5.53 -10.04 -2.77
C ARG A 61 -4.61 -9.02 -3.43
N LEU A 62 -3.92 -8.17 -2.65
CA LEU A 62 -2.93 -7.23 -3.19
C LEU A 62 -1.80 -7.96 -3.92
N ARG A 63 -1.23 -9.01 -3.30
CA ARG A 63 -0.18 -9.82 -3.92
C ARG A 63 -0.64 -10.47 -5.23
N ARG A 64 -1.89 -10.94 -5.31
CA ARG A 64 -2.43 -11.46 -6.57
C ARG A 64 -2.61 -10.38 -7.64
N ALA A 65 -2.96 -9.16 -7.26
CA ALA A 65 -3.17 -8.07 -8.21
C ALA A 65 -1.86 -7.45 -8.69
N LEU A 66 -0.91 -7.21 -7.78
CA LEU A 66 0.30 -6.42 -8.01
C LEU A 66 1.56 -7.29 -8.22
N GLY A 67 1.52 -8.57 -7.86
CA GLY A 67 2.66 -9.47 -7.85
C GLY A 67 2.94 -10.02 -6.46
N ALA A 68 3.40 -11.27 -6.38
CA ALA A 68 3.57 -12.00 -5.12
C ALA A 68 4.45 -11.25 -4.10
N ASP A 69 5.49 -10.58 -4.60
CA ASP A 69 6.47 -9.88 -3.77
C ASP A 69 6.06 -8.45 -3.42
N ALA A 70 5.02 -7.89 -4.07
CA ALA A 70 4.62 -6.47 -3.95
C ALA A 70 4.35 -6.01 -2.52
N VAL A 71 3.98 -6.94 -1.63
CA VAL A 71 3.82 -6.69 -0.19
C VAL A 71 4.65 -7.71 0.56
N ALA A 72 5.66 -7.26 1.31
CA ALA A 72 6.45 -8.14 2.16
C ALA A 72 5.80 -8.28 3.55
N SER A 73 5.78 -9.51 4.06
CA SER A 73 5.50 -9.76 5.47
C SER A 73 6.75 -9.41 6.29
N ALA A 74 6.57 -8.73 7.40
CA ALA A 74 7.63 -8.46 8.36
C ALA A 74 7.12 -8.80 9.76
N GLU A 75 8.02 -8.85 10.74
CA GLU A 75 7.63 -9.06 12.12
C GLU A 75 6.59 -8.01 12.55
N GLY A 76 5.41 -8.48 12.96
CA GLY A 76 4.30 -7.64 13.42
C GLY A 76 3.59 -6.79 12.37
N GLY A 77 3.87 -6.95 11.06
CA GLY A 77 3.29 -6.05 10.06
C GLY A 77 3.57 -6.39 8.59
N TYR A 78 3.26 -5.40 7.74
CA TYR A 78 3.43 -5.49 6.29
C TYR A 78 4.10 -4.22 5.75
N ARG A 79 4.85 -4.36 4.65
CA ARG A 79 5.42 -3.22 3.91
C ARG A 79 5.16 -3.37 2.42
N LEU A 80 4.95 -2.25 1.73
CA LEU A 80 4.97 -2.24 0.27
C LEU A 80 6.42 -2.34 -0.22
N THR A 81 6.68 -3.21 -1.19
CA THR A 81 7.99 -3.32 -1.85
C THR A 81 7.98 -2.49 -3.12
N ALA A 82 8.05 -1.18 -2.94
CA ALA A 82 8.13 -0.21 -4.02
C ALA A 82 9.27 0.76 -3.71
N ALA A 83 10.01 1.19 -4.74
CA ALA A 83 10.89 2.33 -4.61
C ALA A 83 10.05 3.61 -4.41
N ALA A 84 10.65 4.65 -3.84
CA ALA A 84 9.96 5.93 -3.68
C ALA A 84 9.47 6.48 -5.03
N ASP A 85 10.28 6.37 -6.09
CA ASP A 85 9.91 6.85 -7.43
C ASP A 85 8.82 6.01 -8.13
N ASP A 86 8.49 4.82 -7.62
CA ASP A 86 7.34 4.03 -8.11
C ASP A 86 6.01 4.60 -7.61
N ILE A 87 6.04 5.57 -6.68
CA ILE A 87 4.87 6.21 -6.09
C ILE A 87 4.85 7.67 -6.54
N ASP A 88 3.75 8.05 -7.20
CA ASP A 88 3.55 9.38 -7.78
C ASP A 88 3.74 10.52 -6.79
N LEU A 89 3.27 10.36 -5.55
CA LEU A 89 3.43 11.33 -4.47
C LEU A 89 4.90 11.68 -4.23
N HIS A 90 5.76 10.66 -4.01
CA HIS A 90 7.17 10.89 -3.71
C HIS A 90 7.94 11.39 -4.93
N ARG A 91 7.59 10.92 -6.13
CA ARG A 91 8.14 11.44 -7.38
C ARG A 91 7.81 12.93 -7.55
N PHE A 92 6.57 13.34 -7.26
CA PHE A 92 6.13 14.72 -7.32
C PHE A 92 6.86 15.61 -6.30
N GLU A 93 6.96 15.15 -5.04
CA GLU A 93 7.68 15.85 -3.96
C GLU A 93 9.14 16.12 -4.36
N ARG A 94 9.83 15.10 -4.89
CA ARG A 94 11.22 15.21 -5.34
C ARG A 94 11.37 16.21 -6.50
N LEU A 95 10.57 16.07 -7.55
CA LEU A 95 10.64 16.95 -8.73
C LEU A 95 10.30 18.41 -8.39
N THR A 96 9.37 18.63 -7.47
CA THR A 96 9.03 19.98 -7.00
C THR A 96 10.18 20.58 -6.19
N GLY A 97 10.83 19.79 -5.34
CA GLY A 97 12.02 20.23 -4.60
C GLY A 97 13.18 20.59 -5.53
N GLU A 98 13.43 19.79 -6.57
CA GLU A 98 14.44 20.07 -7.60
C GLU A 98 14.14 21.37 -8.36
N GLY A 99 12.87 21.57 -8.77
CA GLY A 99 12.46 22.79 -9.48
C GLY A 99 12.49 24.05 -8.63
N LEU A 100 12.33 23.96 -7.31
CA LEU A 100 12.44 25.10 -6.39
C LEU A 100 13.89 25.46 -6.05
N ALA A 101 14.83 24.53 -6.23
CA ALA A 101 16.25 24.73 -5.94
C ALA A 101 17.07 25.23 -7.16
N ALA A 102 16.45 25.29 -8.34
CA ALA A 102 17.02 25.79 -9.59
C ALA A 102 16.77 27.29 -9.76
#